data_AF-A0A6V7KZ51-F1
#
_entry.id   AF-A0A6V7KZ51-F1
#
_cell.length_a   1.000
_cell.length_b   1.000
_cell.length_c   1.000
_cell.angle_alpha   90.00
_cell.angle_beta   90.00
_cell.angle_gamma   90.00
#
_symmetry.space_group_name_H-M   'P 1'
#
loop_
_entity.id
_entity.type
_entity.pdbx_description
1 polymer ?
#
loop_
_entity_poly.entity_id
_entity_poly.type
_entity_poly.pdbx_seq_one_letter_code
_entity_poly.pdbx_strand_id
1 'polypeptide(L)'
;AMRNRGVEIYLLPIRNKLDSSLDLKSQLYNLGLTSEHHQMLLLHIHQAVSDDNSTCERLGISQLLHAGSLIAQQVQRKFPIIDAFRYACQDVYIKSRYIQERTQRQRLISIIDEAINVFTKTKYEPSFINIQDLTPAIHNLQSNALLTLAKQQAIIGRSLMKKIEETDSDDDEFTTEFLNRSLCPPFSHSVFIGNEVYNHFLINFLERASVNDFHQRMEMLDEKAANELASDNKTFIGRNLLHMMRCCLSQSPNAGLPWHPAYSPCAFDQQQFDGALKFALICYARIMKCLSITIESDEKSPMISIGKISLIARTKGDHHDLLYAPVIMLFLPIVEYMKKWLNAYLAQVPKDMSYKDYIRLRMGLLALTSFGEQGKVKVPKKYSEKSAHSGERKIDVTQVLKMHYERVIKFIQQTIDESKE
;
A
#
# COMPACT_ATOMS: atom_id res chain seq x y z
N ALA A 1 0.67 3.24 -46.43
CA ALA A 1 2.04 2.80 -46.07
C ALA A 1 2.41 3.22 -44.64
N MET A 2 2.37 4.50 -44.28
CA MET A 2 2.69 4.96 -42.91
C MET A 2 1.72 4.42 -41.83
N ARG A 3 0.44 4.24 -42.15
CA ARG A 3 -0.54 3.57 -41.25
C ARG A 3 -0.23 2.09 -40.98
N ASN A 4 0.31 1.39 -41.98
CA ASN A 4 0.60 -0.05 -41.91
C ASN A 4 2.06 -0.36 -41.49
N ARG A 5 2.91 0.67 -41.42
CA ARG A 5 4.34 0.56 -41.05
C ARG A 5 4.69 1.37 -39.80
N GLY A 6 3.87 2.34 -39.42
CA GLY A 6 4.00 3.16 -38.23
C GLY A 6 2.99 2.77 -37.15
N VAL A 7 3.15 3.37 -35.97
CA VAL A 7 2.23 3.18 -34.84
C VAL A 7 1.21 4.32 -34.84
N GLU A 8 -0.07 3.99 -34.86
CA GLU A 8 -1.15 4.95 -34.64
C GLU A 8 -1.53 4.96 -33.17
N ILE A 9 -1.40 6.12 -32.53
CA ILE A 9 -1.84 6.32 -31.15
C ILE A 9 -3.11 7.17 -31.22
N TYR A 10 -4.24 6.57 -30.88
CA TYR A 10 -5.50 7.30 -30.78
C TYR A 10 -5.59 7.96 -29.41
N LEU A 11 -5.51 9.29 -29.39
CA LEU A 11 -5.76 10.07 -28.18
C LEU A 11 -7.26 10.37 -28.11
N LEU A 12 -7.92 9.87 -27.07
CA LEU A 12 -9.30 10.23 -26.81
C LEU A 12 -9.37 11.74 -26.53
N PRO A 13 -10.39 12.45 -27.04
CA PRO A 13 -10.59 13.84 -26.66
C PRO A 13 -10.72 13.90 -25.14
N ILE A 14 -10.01 14.86 -24.53
CA ILE A 14 -10.13 15.17 -23.11
C ILE A 14 -11.62 15.41 -22.88
N ARG A 15 -12.32 14.46 -22.24
CA ARG A 15 -13.71 14.68 -21.88
C ARG A 15 -13.72 15.88 -20.95
N ASN A 16 -14.66 16.79 -21.12
CA ASN A 16 -14.85 17.92 -20.18
C ASN A 16 -15.21 17.48 -18.75
N LYS A 17 -15.14 16.18 -18.44
CA LYS A 17 -15.19 15.69 -17.07
C LYS A 17 -13.79 15.72 -16.48
N LEU A 18 -13.71 16.28 -15.29
CA LEU A 18 -12.54 16.33 -14.42
C LEU A 18 -12.23 14.91 -13.89
N ASP A 19 -11.98 13.96 -14.79
CA ASP A 19 -12.01 12.52 -14.48
C ASP A 19 -10.85 12.06 -13.56
N SER A 20 -9.80 12.87 -13.41
CA SER A 20 -8.67 12.61 -12.49
C SER A 20 -8.24 13.90 -11.78
N SER A 21 -8.58 14.03 -10.49
CA SER A 21 -8.15 15.17 -9.68
C SER A 21 -6.63 15.24 -9.52
N LEU A 22 -5.94 14.09 -9.55
CA LEU A 22 -4.48 14.01 -9.47
C LEU A 22 -3.82 14.69 -10.67
N ASP A 23 -4.34 14.47 -11.88
CA ASP A 23 -3.80 15.09 -13.10
C ASP A 23 -4.00 16.61 -13.06
N LEU A 24 -5.16 17.08 -12.60
CA LEU A 24 -5.45 18.51 -12.48
C LEU A 24 -4.56 19.18 -11.43
N LYS A 25 -4.36 18.55 -10.28
CA LYS A 25 -3.43 19.03 -9.25
C LYS A 25 -2.01 19.13 -9.80
N SER A 26 -1.55 18.12 -10.56
CA SER A 26 -0.24 18.13 -11.21
C SER A 26 -0.11 19.25 -12.25
N GLN A 27 -1.15 19.48 -13.06
CA GLN A 27 -1.18 20.59 -14.02
C GLN A 27 -1.14 21.95 -13.31
N LEU A 28 -1.92 22.14 -12.25
CA LEU A 28 -1.90 23.36 -11.44
C LEU A 28 -0.56 23.58 -10.76
N TYR A 29 0.08 22.52 -10.27
CA TYR A 29 1.44 22.57 -9.76
C TYR A 29 2.39 23.14 -10.81
N ASN A 30 2.36 22.58 -12.02
CA ASN A 30 3.26 22.99 -13.11
C ASN A 30 3.02 24.43 -13.61
N LEU A 31 1.82 24.98 -13.35
CA LEU A 31 1.52 26.40 -13.58
C LEU A 31 2.06 27.33 -12.47
N GLY A 32 2.62 26.78 -11.39
CA GLY A 32 3.19 27.53 -10.27
C GLY A 32 2.33 27.57 -9.01
N LEU A 33 1.17 26.88 -9.00
CA LEU A 33 0.35 26.74 -7.80
C LEU A 33 0.83 25.53 -6.98
N THR A 34 1.96 25.67 -6.29
CA THR A 34 2.71 24.56 -5.69
C THR A 34 2.12 24.01 -4.38
N SER A 35 1.28 24.78 -3.69
CA SER A 35 0.62 24.34 -2.46
C SER A 35 -0.61 23.50 -2.78
N GLU A 36 -0.68 22.27 -2.25
CA GLU A 36 -1.85 21.40 -2.42
C GLU A 36 -3.11 22.03 -1.80
N HIS A 37 -2.99 22.79 -0.69
CA HIS A 37 -4.11 23.55 -0.13
C HIS A 37 -4.72 24.51 -1.17
N HIS A 38 -3.87 25.21 -1.90
CA HIS A 38 -4.28 26.16 -2.92
C HIS A 38 -4.87 25.45 -4.15
N GLN A 39 -4.29 24.31 -4.55
CA GLN A 39 -4.85 23.48 -5.63
C GLN A 39 -6.25 22.98 -5.27
N MET A 40 -6.45 22.49 -4.05
CA MET A 40 -7.75 22.03 -3.56
C MET A 40 -8.78 23.15 -3.49
N LEU A 41 -8.38 24.35 -3.02
CA LEU A 41 -9.26 25.52 -3.03
C LEU A 41 -9.72 25.85 -4.45
N LEU A 42 -8.80 25.90 -5.42
CA LEU A 42 -9.16 26.25 -6.78
C LEU A 42 -10.07 25.19 -7.42
N LEU A 43 -9.80 23.91 -7.19
CA LEU A 43 -10.66 22.81 -7.65
C LEU A 43 -12.05 22.90 -7.03
N HIS A 44 -12.14 23.22 -5.73
CA HIS A 44 -13.41 23.39 -5.05
C HIS A 44 -14.21 24.58 -5.59
N ILE A 45 -13.58 25.74 -5.79
CA ILE A 45 -14.22 26.90 -6.42
C ILE A 45 -14.72 26.55 -7.83
N HIS A 46 -13.87 25.89 -8.63
CA HIS A 46 -14.22 25.51 -9.99
C HIS A 46 -15.45 24.61 -10.04
N GLN A 47 -15.49 23.60 -9.16
CA GLN A 47 -16.62 22.69 -9.05
C GLN A 47 -17.88 23.41 -8.55
N ALA A 48 -17.78 24.21 -7.48
CA ALA A 48 -18.90 24.95 -6.93
C ALA A 48 -19.53 25.93 -7.94
N VAL A 49 -18.71 26.59 -8.75
CA VAL A 49 -19.19 27.48 -9.83
C VAL A 49 -19.76 26.67 -11.00
N SER A 50 -19.16 25.52 -11.35
CA SER A 50 -19.63 24.69 -12.46
C SER A 50 -20.93 23.95 -12.16
N ASP A 51 -21.18 23.62 -10.89
CA ASP A 51 -22.40 22.95 -10.43
C ASP A 51 -23.55 23.93 -10.17
N ASP A 52 -23.30 25.25 -10.21
CA ASP A 52 -24.34 26.25 -10.02
C ASP A 52 -25.26 26.32 -11.24
N ASN A 53 -26.56 26.08 -11.00
CA ASN A 53 -27.62 26.04 -12.01
C ASN A 53 -27.79 27.34 -12.81
N SER A 54 -27.24 28.47 -12.35
CA SER A 54 -27.29 29.72 -13.14
C SER A 54 -26.34 29.69 -14.33
N THR A 55 -25.33 28.81 -14.33
CA THR A 55 -24.36 28.72 -15.43
C THR A 55 -24.93 27.91 -16.59
N CYS A 56 -25.18 28.57 -17.72
CA CYS A 56 -25.74 27.93 -18.92
C CYS A 56 -24.72 27.01 -19.62
N GLU A 57 -23.42 27.27 -19.44
CA GLU A 57 -22.32 26.43 -19.91
C GLU A 57 -21.53 25.87 -18.73
N ARG A 58 -21.23 24.56 -18.80
CA ARG A 58 -20.33 23.89 -17.86
C ARG A 58 -18.91 24.41 -18.04
N LEU A 59 -18.24 24.71 -16.94
CA LEU A 59 -16.83 25.10 -16.98
C LEU A 59 -15.97 23.90 -17.38
N GLY A 60 -14.94 24.16 -18.20
CA GLY A 60 -13.98 23.16 -18.62
C GLY A 60 -12.62 23.34 -17.97
N ILE A 61 -11.73 22.39 -18.23
CA ILE A 61 -10.34 22.38 -17.74
C ILE A 61 -9.59 23.66 -18.17
N SER A 62 -9.88 24.21 -19.36
CA SER A 62 -9.30 25.47 -19.83
C SER A 62 -9.50 26.63 -18.86
N GLN A 63 -10.71 26.78 -18.31
CA GLN A 63 -11.03 27.86 -17.38
C GLN A 63 -10.34 27.63 -16.02
N LEU A 64 -10.29 26.37 -15.56
CA LEU A 64 -9.54 26.00 -14.36
C LEU A 64 -8.06 26.38 -14.48
N LEU A 65 -7.41 25.97 -15.57
CA LEU A 65 -5.98 26.24 -15.81
C LEU A 65 -5.70 27.72 -16.02
N HIS A 66 -6.61 28.46 -16.67
CA HIS A 66 -6.48 29.91 -16.82
C HIS A 66 -6.54 30.61 -15.46
N ALA A 67 -7.51 30.26 -14.61
CA ALA A 67 -7.58 30.80 -13.24
C ALA A 67 -6.33 30.46 -12.43
N GLY A 68 -5.86 29.20 -12.50
CA GLY A 68 -4.64 28.75 -11.83
C GLY A 68 -3.40 29.54 -12.28
N SER A 69 -3.24 29.78 -13.58
CA SER A 69 -2.14 30.59 -14.13
C SER A 69 -2.19 32.04 -13.63
N LEU A 70 -3.37 32.66 -13.59
CA LEU A 70 -3.51 34.04 -13.09
C LEU A 70 -3.19 34.13 -11.60
N ILE A 71 -3.65 33.16 -10.79
CA ILE A 71 -3.33 33.09 -9.36
C ILE A 71 -1.81 32.96 -9.18
N ALA A 72 -1.18 32.02 -9.88
CA ALA A 72 0.27 31.81 -9.78
C ALA A 72 1.05 33.08 -10.13
N GLN A 73 0.68 33.78 -11.20
CA GLN A 73 1.30 35.06 -11.59
C GLN A 73 1.11 36.16 -10.53
N GLN A 74 -0.09 36.30 -9.97
CA GLN A 74 -0.38 37.31 -8.95
C GLN A 74 0.37 37.02 -7.64
N VAL A 75 0.42 35.76 -7.22
CA VAL A 75 1.18 35.32 -6.04
C VAL A 75 2.69 35.52 -6.25
N GLN A 76 3.22 35.23 -7.44
CA GLN A 76 4.61 35.50 -7.79
C GLN A 76 4.94 37.00 -7.68
N ARG A 77 3.97 37.86 -8.00
CA ARG A 77 4.04 39.33 -7.84
C ARG A 77 3.71 39.81 -6.41
N LYS A 78 3.64 38.90 -5.44
CA LYS A 78 3.41 39.19 -4.01
C LYS A 78 2.03 39.78 -3.69
N PHE A 79 1.03 39.55 -4.54
CA PHE A 79 -0.35 39.85 -4.15
C PHE A 79 -0.78 38.96 -2.97
N PRO A 80 -1.61 39.47 -2.05
CA PRO A 80 -2.20 38.66 -0.99
C PRO A 80 -2.94 37.46 -1.58
N ILE A 81 -2.74 36.26 -1.01
CA ILE A 81 -3.25 35.00 -1.58
C ILE A 81 -4.78 35.02 -1.75
N ILE A 82 -5.50 35.54 -0.75
CA ILE A 82 -6.97 35.64 -0.76
C ILE A 82 -7.43 36.51 -1.93
N ASP A 83 -6.78 37.65 -2.13
CA ASP A 83 -7.11 38.57 -3.20
C ASP A 83 -6.74 37.99 -4.56
N ALA A 84 -5.61 37.29 -4.64
CA ALA A 84 -5.20 36.60 -5.87
C ALA A 84 -6.24 35.58 -6.33
N PHE A 85 -6.73 34.75 -5.40
CA PHE A 85 -7.81 33.81 -5.66
C PHE A 85 -9.10 34.51 -6.07
N ARG A 86 -9.53 35.51 -5.29
CA ARG A 86 -10.76 36.26 -5.53
C ARG A 86 -10.76 36.91 -6.92
N TYR A 87 -9.72 37.67 -7.25
CA TYR A 87 -9.66 38.41 -8.51
C TYR A 87 -9.50 37.49 -9.71
N ALA A 88 -8.59 36.51 -9.66
CA ALA A 88 -8.41 35.58 -10.77
C ALA A 88 -9.68 34.75 -11.05
N CYS A 89 -10.36 34.26 -10.00
CA CYS A 89 -11.60 33.50 -10.17
C CYS A 89 -12.73 34.38 -10.71
N GLN A 90 -12.86 35.64 -10.26
CA GLN A 90 -13.85 36.57 -10.82
C GLN A 90 -13.54 36.93 -12.27
N ASP A 91 -12.27 37.14 -12.62
CA ASP A 91 -11.85 37.46 -13.99
C ASP A 91 -12.21 36.31 -14.94
N VAL A 92 -11.88 35.07 -14.56
CA VAL A 92 -12.09 33.91 -15.42
C VAL A 92 -13.53 33.43 -15.40
N TYR A 93 -14.14 33.23 -14.23
CA TYR A 93 -15.46 32.60 -14.16
C TYR A 93 -16.63 33.55 -14.37
N ILE A 94 -16.40 34.87 -14.29
CA ILE A 94 -17.46 35.87 -14.42
C ILE A 94 -17.17 36.83 -15.58
N LYS A 95 -16.05 37.57 -15.52
CA LYS A 95 -15.79 38.65 -16.50
C LYS A 95 -15.55 38.10 -17.90
N SER A 96 -14.78 37.02 -18.04
CA SER A 96 -14.48 36.42 -19.36
C SER A 96 -15.71 35.84 -20.06
N ARG A 97 -16.76 35.52 -19.29
CA ARG A 97 -18.04 34.98 -19.78
C ARG A 97 -19.08 36.06 -20.07
N TYR A 98 -18.73 37.34 -19.92
CA TYR A 98 -19.63 38.46 -20.15
C TYR A 98 -20.99 38.31 -19.44
N ILE A 99 -21.00 37.79 -18.20
CA ILE A 99 -22.24 37.62 -17.42
C ILE A 99 -22.84 39.01 -17.15
N GLN A 100 -23.92 39.33 -17.85
CA GLN A 100 -24.58 40.66 -17.80
C GLN A 100 -25.60 40.76 -16.66
N GLU A 101 -26.20 39.62 -16.26
CA GLU A 101 -27.22 39.62 -15.21
C GLU A 101 -26.59 39.85 -13.83
N ARG A 102 -27.00 40.94 -13.17
CA ARG A 102 -26.39 41.41 -11.91
C ARG A 102 -26.57 40.41 -10.76
N THR A 103 -27.76 39.82 -10.65
CA THR A 103 -28.13 38.79 -9.67
C THR A 103 -27.27 37.54 -9.82
N GLN A 104 -27.11 37.06 -11.05
CA GLN A 104 -26.23 35.93 -11.37
C GLN A 104 -24.78 36.23 -10.97
N ARG A 105 -24.27 37.40 -11.37
CA ARG A 105 -22.92 37.82 -11.02
C ARG A 105 -22.69 37.88 -9.51
N GLN A 106 -23.62 38.46 -8.76
CA GLN A 106 -23.52 38.55 -7.30
C GLN A 106 -23.52 37.18 -6.64
N ARG A 107 -24.35 36.25 -7.13
CA ARG A 107 -24.38 34.85 -6.67
C ARG A 107 -23.07 34.12 -6.91
N LEU A 108 -22.47 34.26 -8.10
CA LEU A 108 -21.18 33.62 -8.38
C LEU A 108 -20.05 34.22 -7.54
N ILE A 109 -20.07 35.54 -7.30
CA ILE A 109 -19.13 36.19 -6.39
C ILE A 109 -19.29 35.63 -4.97
N SER A 110 -20.52 35.48 -4.47
CA SER A 110 -20.74 34.92 -3.13
C SER A 110 -20.26 33.49 -3.00
N ILE A 111 -20.43 32.64 -4.03
CA ILE A 111 -19.90 31.27 -4.05
C ILE A 111 -18.37 31.27 -3.93
N ILE A 112 -17.69 32.13 -4.71
CA ILE A 112 -16.23 32.26 -4.66
C ILE A 112 -15.79 32.73 -3.27
N ASP A 113 -16.42 33.77 -2.73
CA ASP A 113 -16.06 34.32 -1.42
C ASP A 113 -16.34 33.34 -0.28
N GLU A 114 -17.44 32.59 -0.33
CA GLU A 114 -17.77 31.54 0.64
C GLU A 114 -16.71 30.43 0.64
N ALA A 115 -16.35 29.92 -0.54
CA ALA A 115 -15.30 28.91 -0.68
C ALA A 115 -13.96 29.38 -0.09
N ILE A 116 -13.56 30.63 -0.37
CA ILE A 116 -12.34 31.23 0.19
C ILE A 116 -12.44 31.39 1.71
N ASN A 117 -13.59 31.80 2.24
CA ASN A 117 -13.82 31.97 3.68
C ASN A 117 -13.79 30.64 4.44
N VAL A 118 -14.31 29.56 3.86
CA VAL A 118 -14.22 28.22 4.45
C VAL A 118 -12.76 27.75 4.46
N PHE A 119 -12.05 27.89 3.35
CA PHE A 119 -10.67 27.45 3.23
C PHE A 119 -9.66 28.24 4.06
N THR A 120 -9.95 29.51 4.38
CA THR A 120 -9.10 30.33 5.26
C THR A 120 -9.28 29.98 6.74
N LYS A 121 -10.46 29.53 7.14
CA LYS A 121 -10.74 29.08 8.52
C LYS A 121 -10.27 27.65 8.78
N THR A 122 -10.14 26.85 7.74
CA THR A 122 -9.76 25.44 7.85
C THR A 122 -8.25 25.32 8.07
N LYS A 123 -7.83 24.67 9.16
CA LYS A 123 -6.41 24.38 9.40
C LYS A 123 -5.92 23.40 8.34
N TYR A 124 -4.97 23.82 7.50
CA TYR A 124 -4.39 22.94 6.51
C TYR A 124 -3.35 22.01 7.15
N GLU A 125 -3.60 20.71 7.06
CA GLU A 125 -2.59 19.70 7.33
C GLU A 125 -1.88 19.33 6.02
N PRO A 126 -0.53 19.40 6.00
CA PRO A 126 0.25 19.04 4.83
C PRO A 126 0.05 17.57 4.47
N SER A 127 -0.07 17.26 3.17
CA SER A 127 -0.15 15.87 2.74
C SER A 127 1.18 15.13 2.94
N PHE A 128 1.06 13.85 3.29
CA PHE A 128 2.14 12.87 3.32
C PHE A 128 2.69 12.55 1.92
N ILE A 129 1.96 12.94 0.89
CA ILE A 129 2.26 12.67 -0.51
C ILE A 129 2.60 13.98 -1.21
N ASN A 130 3.79 14.03 -1.78
CA ASN A 130 4.12 15.03 -2.77
C ASN A 130 3.61 14.59 -4.16
N ILE A 131 2.67 15.34 -4.71
CA ILE A 131 2.01 15.03 -6.00
C ILE A 131 3.01 15.02 -7.16
N GLN A 132 4.07 15.81 -7.11
CA GLN A 132 5.09 15.81 -8.16
C GLN A 132 5.83 14.49 -8.25
N ASP A 133 6.07 13.85 -7.11
CA ASP A 133 6.77 12.57 -7.09
C ASP A 133 5.85 11.49 -7.70
N LEU A 134 4.53 11.59 -7.51
CA LEU A 134 3.52 10.67 -8.09
C LEU A 134 3.29 10.89 -9.58
N THR A 135 3.52 12.10 -10.09
CA THR A 135 3.25 12.48 -11.48
C THR A 135 4.57 12.82 -12.18
N PRO A 136 5.28 11.80 -12.69
CA PRO A 136 6.64 11.98 -13.19
C PRO A 136 6.67 12.92 -14.39
N ALA A 137 7.50 13.95 -14.29
CA ALA A 137 7.73 14.87 -15.40
C ALA A 137 8.43 14.18 -16.58
N ILE A 138 8.11 14.62 -17.80
CA ILE A 138 8.66 14.03 -19.05
C ILE A 138 10.19 14.09 -19.06
N HIS A 139 10.81 15.18 -18.58
CA HIS A 139 12.26 15.30 -18.53
C HIS A 139 12.91 14.28 -17.57
N ASN A 140 12.24 13.93 -16.46
CA ASN A 140 12.70 12.91 -15.53
C ASN A 140 12.66 11.52 -16.20
N LEU A 141 11.59 11.23 -16.95
CA LEU A 141 11.48 10.00 -17.71
C LEU A 141 12.54 9.90 -18.83
N GLN A 142 12.82 11.00 -19.52
CA GLN A 142 13.83 11.05 -20.57
C GLN A 142 15.26 10.87 -20.04
N SER A 143 15.55 11.41 -18.85
CA SER A 143 16.86 11.27 -18.22
C SER A 143 17.09 9.88 -17.63
N ASN A 144 16.15 9.36 -16.85
CA ASN A 144 16.21 8.01 -16.30
C ASN A 144 14.82 7.47 -15.93
N ALA A 145 14.15 6.87 -16.91
CA ALA A 145 12.82 6.29 -16.72
C ALA A 145 12.76 5.25 -15.59
N LEU A 146 13.75 4.37 -15.47
CA LEU A 146 13.76 3.31 -14.45
C LEU A 146 13.81 3.89 -13.03
N LEU A 147 14.71 4.85 -12.80
CA LEU A 147 14.81 5.52 -11.51
C LEU A 147 13.56 6.33 -11.19
N THR A 148 13.00 7.04 -12.18
CA THR A 148 11.78 7.82 -12.01
C THR A 148 10.59 6.92 -11.64
N LEU A 149 10.43 5.78 -12.32
CA LEU A 149 9.39 4.81 -11.98
C LEU A 149 9.61 4.17 -10.61
N ALA A 150 10.85 3.82 -10.24
CA ALA A 150 11.17 3.30 -8.92
C ALA A 150 10.82 4.31 -7.80
N LYS A 151 11.18 5.58 -7.99
CA LYS A 151 10.81 6.67 -7.08
C LYS A 151 9.29 6.81 -6.98
N GLN A 152 8.59 6.84 -8.11
CA GLN A 152 7.12 6.93 -8.16
C GLN A 152 6.47 5.78 -7.37
N GLN A 153 6.97 4.56 -7.58
CA GLN A 153 6.49 3.37 -6.88
C GLN A 153 6.70 3.47 -5.37
N ALA A 154 7.85 4.01 -4.91
CA ALA A 154 8.20 4.08 -3.49
C ALA A 154 7.33 5.06 -2.68
N ILE A 155 6.67 6.04 -3.31
CA ILE A 155 5.99 7.14 -2.62
C ILE A 155 4.90 6.64 -1.69
N ILE A 156 4.01 5.77 -2.18
CA ILE A 156 2.86 5.30 -1.38
C ILE A 156 3.38 4.60 -0.12
N GLY A 157 4.42 3.78 -0.23
CA GLY A 157 5.06 3.13 0.92
C GLY A 157 5.70 4.11 1.89
N ARG A 158 6.43 5.11 1.39
CA ARG A 158 7.01 6.16 2.24
C ARG A 158 5.93 6.93 2.98
N SER A 159 4.84 7.29 2.29
CA SER A 159 3.74 8.02 2.89
C SER A 159 3.00 7.19 3.94
N LEU A 160 2.82 5.88 3.70
CA LEU A 160 2.30 4.94 4.70
C LEU A 160 3.19 4.90 5.94
N MET A 161 4.50 4.81 5.76
CA MET A 161 5.46 4.73 6.88
C MET A 161 5.49 6.02 7.70
N LYS A 162 5.58 7.17 7.06
CA LYS A 162 5.49 8.47 7.75
C LYS A 162 4.20 8.59 8.55
N LYS A 163 3.08 8.12 8.00
CA LYS A 163 1.80 8.17 8.71
C LYS A 163 1.76 7.20 9.89
N ILE A 164 2.29 5.98 9.75
CA ILE A 164 2.45 5.03 10.86
C ILE A 164 3.29 5.64 11.97
N GLU A 165 4.41 6.29 11.64
CA GLU A 165 5.29 6.93 12.63
C GLU A 165 4.64 8.10 13.38
N GLU A 166 3.74 8.84 12.74
CA GLU A 166 3.00 9.91 13.41
C GLU A 166 1.88 9.38 14.31
N THR A 167 1.40 8.16 14.05
CA THR A 167 0.25 7.56 14.74
C THR A 167 0.70 6.65 15.89
N ASP A 168 1.74 7.06 16.65
CA ASP A 168 2.40 6.34 17.77
C ASP A 168 1.44 5.85 18.91
N SER A 169 0.12 6.03 18.78
CA SER A 169 -0.92 5.58 19.71
C SER A 169 -1.71 4.40 19.15
N ASP A 170 -1.72 3.29 19.90
CA ASP A 170 -2.50 2.05 19.68
C ASP A 170 -4.04 2.25 19.55
N ASP A 171 -4.55 3.48 19.64
CA ASP A 171 -5.98 3.81 19.77
C ASP A 171 -6.60 4.57 18.57
N ASP A 172 -5.83 5.04 17.59
CA ASP A 172 -6.40 5.73 16.42
C ASP A 172 -6.63 4.74 15.25
N GLU A 173 -7.83 4.75 14.67
CA GLU A 173 -8.14 4.01 13.44
C GLU A 173 -7.24 4.52 12.30
N PHE A 174 -6.11 3.87 12.09
CA PHE A 174 -5.23 4.16 10.97
C PHE A 174 -5.94 3.77 9.67
N THR A 175 -6.40 4.75 8.89
CA THR A 175 -7.16 4.50 7.65
C THR A 175 -6.50 5.08 6.40
N THR A 176 -6.98 4.66 5.23
CA THR A 176 -6.56 5.18 3.91
C THR A 176 -7.02 6.61 3.61
N GLU A 177 -7.65 7.32 4.56
CA GLU A 177 -8.18 8.67 4.32
C GLU A 177 -7.11 9.64 3.80
N PHE A 178 -5.90 9.61 4.38
CA PHE A 178 -4.81 10.48 3.94
C PHE A 178 -4.34 10.18 2.50
N LEU A 179 -4.37 8.91 2.07
CA LEU A 179 -4.10 8.52 0.68
C LEU A 179 -5.26 8.96 -0.23
N ASN A 180 -6.50 8.75 0.22
CA ASN A 180 -7.70 9.09 -0.53
C ASN A 180 -7.79 10.59 -0.81
N ARG A 181 -7.34 11.44 0.13
CA ARG A 181 -7.27 12.90 -0.05
C ARG A 181 -6.36 13.31 -1.21
N SER A 182 -5.22 12.63 -1.38
CA SER A 182 -4.27 12.96 -2.44
C SER A 182 -4.53 12.22 -3.75
N LEU A 183 -4.90 10.94 -3.70
CA LEU A 183 -5.14 10.07 -4.87
C LEU A 183 -6.55 10.16 -5.44
N CYS A 184 -7.53 10.57 -4.63
CA CYS A 184 -8.97 10.63 -4.95
C CYS A 184 -9.46 9.38 -5.71
N PRO A 185 -9.41 8.20 -5.08
CA PRO A 185 -9.89 6.98 -5.72
C PRO A 185 -11.38 7.09 -6.07
N PRO A 186 -11.85 6.30 -7.06
CA PRO A 186 -13.26 6.31 -7.47
C PRO A 186 -14.24 5.83 -6.38
N PHE A 187 -13.73 5.24 -5.30
CA PHE A 187 -14.51 4.77 -4.15
C PHE A 187 -14.18 5.62 -2.92
N SER A 188 -15.21 6.12 -2.24
CA SER A 188 -15.10 7.16 -1.21
C SER A 188 -14.93 6.64 0.22
N HIS A 189 -14.81 5.33 0.42
CA HIS A 189 -14.69 4.75 1.76
C HIS A 189 -13.22 4.66 2.20
N SER A 190 -12.94 5.16 3.41
CA SER A 190 -11.68 4.90 4.09
C SER A 190 -11.64 3.44 4.53
N VAL A 191 -10.49 2.80 4.38
CA VAL A 191 -10.26 1.41 4.79
C VAL A 191 -9.21 1.40 5.89
N PHE A 192 -9.41 0.58 6.92
CA PHE A 192 -8.41 0.37 7.96
C PHE A 192 -7.12 -0.20 7.36
N ILE A 193 -5.98 0.38 7.73
CA ILE A 193 -4.65 -0.03 7.31
C ILE A 193 -4.02 -0.78 8.48
N GLY A 194 -4.01 -2.11 8.39
CA GLY A 194 -3.19 -2.92 9.29
C GLY A 194 -1.74 -3.04 8.81
N ASN A 195 -0.86 -3.56 9.67
CA ASN A 195 0.53 -3.91 9.33
C ASN A 195 0.65 -4.79 8.06
N GLU A 196 -0.38 -5.60 7.78
CA GLU A 196 -0.44 -6.43 6.57
C GLU A 196 -0.43 -5.61 5.27
N VAL A 197 -1.08 -4.45 5.26
CA VAL A 197 -1.18 -3.59 4.05
C VAL A 197 0.20 -3.05 3.67
N TYR A 198 0.99 -2.63 4.66
CA TYR A 198 2.37 -2.20 4.42
C TYR A 198 3.23 -3.34 3.88
N ASN A 199 3.13 -4.55 4.44
CA ASN A 199 3.84 -5.72 3.95
C ASN A 199 3.50 -6.01 2.48
N HIS A 200 2.23 -5.89 2.10
CA HIS A 200 1.80 -6.06 0.70
C HIS A 200 2.38 -5.00 -0.23
N PHE A 201 2.45 -3.74 0.19
CA PHE A 201 3.13 -2.70 -0.56
C PHE A 201 4.61 -3.04 -0.76
N LEU A 202 5.29 -3.44 0.31
CA LEU A 202 6.71 -3.79 0.26
C LEU A 202 6.99 -4.97 -0.67
N ILE A 203 6.16 -6.02 -0.59
CA ILE A 203 6.24 -7.15 -1.53
C ILE A 203 6.11 -6.66 -2.96
N ASN A 204 5.09 -5.85 -3.27
CA ASN A 204 4.89 -5.34 -4.63
C ASN A 204 6.07 -4.49 -5.11
N PHE A 205 6.64 -3.67 -4.21
CA PHE A 205 7.77 -2.80 -4.50
C PHE A 205 9.07 -3.58 -4.78
N LEU A 206 9.31 -4.69 -4.05
CA LEU A 206 10.49 -5.55 -4.23
C LEU A 206 10.32 -6.59 -5.35
N GLU A 207 9.10 -7.05 -5.63
CA GLU A 207 8.82 -7.90 -6.81
C GLU A 207 9.16 -7.16 -8.11
N ARG A 208 9.03 -5.82 -8.13
CA ARG A 208 9.40 -4.97 -9.26
C ARG A 208 10.89 -4.62 -9.31
N ALA A 209 11.70 -5.12 -8.37
CA ALA A 209 13.13 -4.86 -8.34
C ALA A 209 13.88 -5.66 -9.41
N SER A 210 15.03 -5.10 -9.78
CA SER A 210 16.12 -5.72 -10.52
C SER A 210 17.28 -6.02 -9.57
N VAL A 211 18.28 -6.77 -10.03
CA VAL A 211 19.49 -7.00 -9.23
C VAL A 211 20.28 -5.69 -9.03
N ASN A 212 20.25 -4.82 -10.04
CA ASN A 212 21.02 -3.58 -10.05
C ASN A 212 20.39 -2.46 -9.20
N ASP A 213 19.06 -2.36 -9.17
CA ASP A 213 18.35 -1.29 -8.45
C ASP A 213 17.84 -1.71 -7.05
N PHE A 214 18.00 -2.97 -6.65
CA PHE A 214 17.53 -3.47 -5.35
C PHE A 214 18.06 -2.63 -4.17
N HIS A 215 19.35 -2.31 -4.15
CA HIS A 215 19.93 -1.48 -3.08
C HIS A 215 19.32 -0.07 -3.06
N GLN A 216 19.20 0.56 -4.23
CA GLN A 216 18.60 1.89 -4.34
C GLN A 216 17.13 1.88 -3.92
N ARG A 217 16.38 0.81 -4.26
CA ARG A 217 15.00 0.62 -3.78
C ARG A 217 14.93 0.49 -2.26
N MET A 218 15.84 -0.27 -1.66
CA MET A 218 15.91 -0.38 -0.21
C MET A 218 16.24 0.96 0.45
N GLU A 219 17.19 1.74 -0.09
CA GLU A 219 17.48 3.11 0.36
C GLU A 219 16.30 4.06 0.13
N MET A 220 15.45 3.77 -0.86
CA MET A 220 14.26 4.56 -1.10
C MET A 220 13.20 4.33 -0.01
N LEU A 221 13.19 3.22 0.70
CA LEU A 221 12.30 3.06 1.85
C LEU A 221 12.91 3.82 3.04
N ASP A 222 12.12 4.61 3.75
CA ASP A 222 12.59 5.46 4.86
C ASP A 222 13.47 4.68 5.86
N GLU A 223 14.41 5.34 6.54
CA GLU A 223 15.34 4.68 7.47
C GLU A 223 14.62 3.85 8.53
N LYS A 224 13.43 4.30 8.98
CA LYS A 224 12.59 3.58 9.95
C LYS A 224 11.74 2.46 9.36
N ALA A 225 11.27 2.59 8.12
CA ALA A 225 10.64 1.51 7.36
C ALA A 225 11.60 0.34 7.14
N ALA A 226 12.86 0.67 6.90
CA ALA A 226 13.97 -0.26 6.95
C ALA A 226 14.24 -0.77 8.38
N ASN A 227 13.94 0.01 9.44
CA ASN A 227 14.10 -0.39 10.84
C ASN A 227 13.00 -1.33 11.39
N GLU A 228 11.73 -1.23 10.98
CA GLU A 228 10.64 -2.14 11.43
C GLU A 228 10.71 -3.53 10.77
N LEU A 229 11.23 -3.61 9.55
CA LEU A 229 11.74 -4.86 8.99
C LEU A 229 13.01 -5.37 9.69
N ALA A 230 13.56 -4.61 10.64
CA ALA A 230 14.86 -4.81 11.25
C ALA A 230 14.87 -4.90 12.77
N SER A 231 14.04 -5.79 13.32
CA SER A 231 14.45 -6.49 14.54
C SER A 231 15.74 -7.30 14.25
N ASP A 232 16.87 -6.90 14.84
CA ASP A 232 18.25 -7.47 14.91
C ASP A 232 18.94 -8.04 13.65
N ASN A 233 18.21 -8.25 12.55
CA ASN A 233 18.67 -8.85 11.30
C ASN A 233 18.91 -7.79 10.21
N LYS A 234 19.25 -6.54 10.60
CA LYS A 234 19.36 -5.32 9.76
C LYS A 234 19.98 -5.54 8.38
N THR A 235 21.01 -6.37 8.34
CA THR A 235 21.75 -6.68 7.11
C THR A 235 21.42 -8.05 6.56
N PHE A 236 20.87 -8.95 7.36
CA PHE A 236 20.65 -10.34 6.98
C PHE A 236 19.45 -10.47 6.03
N ILE A 237 18.28 -9.85 6.26
CA ILE A 237 17.13 -10.06 5.36
C ILE A 237 17.34 -9.39 4.00
N GLY A 238 17.74 -8.10 3.97
CA GLY A 238 18.05 -7.41 2.71
C GLY A 238 19.21 -8.06 1.95
N ARG A 239 20.31 -8.42 2.63
CA ARG A 239 21.42 -9.14 1.98
C ARG A 239 21.04 -10.56 1.60
N ASN A 240 20.19 -11.25 2.37
CA ASN A 240 19.71 -12.59 2.00
C ASN A 240 18.76 -12.53 0.83
N LEU A 241 17.83 -11.58 0.78
CA LEU A 241 16.94 -11.43 -0.37
C LEU A 241 17.76 -11.09 -1.61
N LEU A 242 18.72 -10.16 -1.51
CA LEU A 242 19.62 -9.87 -2.62
C LEU A 242 20.51 -11.06 -2.99
N HIS A 243 21.08 -11.78 -2.03
CA HIS A 243 21.89 -12.97 -2.25
C HIS A 243 21.07 -14.07 -2.91
N MET A 244 19.86 -14.33 -2.42
CA MET A 244 18.92 -15.29 -2.99
C MET A 244 18.50 -14.87 -4.40
N MET A 245 18.25 -13.60 -4.64
CA MET A 245 17.98 -13.06 -5.96
C MET A 245 19.17 -13.33 -6.90
N ARG A 246 20.40 -13.05 -6.44
CA ARG A 246 21.63 -13.36 -7.19
C ARG A 246 21.81 -14.87 -7.41
N CYS A 247 21.50 -15.72 -6.44
CA CYS A 247 21.60 -17.17 -6.59
C CYS A 247 20.56 -17.70 -7.59
N CYS A 248 19.31 -17.26 -7.48
CA CYS A 248 18.24 -17.63 -8.40
C CYS A 248 18.47 -17.11 -9.82
N LEU A 249 19.21 -15.99 -9.97
CA LEU A 249 19.41 -15.29 -11.25
C LEU A 249 20.88 -15.23 -11.68
N SER A 250 21.73 -16.11 -11.14
CA SER A 250 23.21 -16.05 -11.22
C SER A 250 23.78 -16.11 -12.65
N GLN A 251 22.96 -16.33 -13.66
CA GLN A 251 23.35 -16.50 -15.06
C GLN A 251 22.65 -15.53 -16.03
N SER A 252 21.90 -14.54 -15.53
CA SER A 252 21.07 -13.70 -16.40
C SER A 252 21.83 -12.45 -16.92
N PRO A 253 21.85 -12.20 -18.24
CA PRO A 253 22.52 -11.03 -18.82
C PRO A 253 21.79 -9.70 -18.54
N ASN A 254 20.56 -9.75 -18.05
CA ASN A 254 19.65 -8.60 -17.93
C ASN A 254 19.44 -8.11 -16.49
N ALA A 255 20.49 -8.11 -15.66
CA ALA A 255 20.49 -7.72 -14.24
C ALA A 255 19.78 -6.39 -13.90
N GLY A 256 19.58 -5.51 -14.88
CA GLY A 256 18.92 -4.20 -14.75
C GLY A 256 17.43 -4.15 -15.08
N LEU A 257 16.78 -5.27 -15.42
CA LEU A 257 15.33 -5.29 -15.66
C LEU A 257 14.55 -5.74 -14.42
N PRO A 258 13.31 -5.26 -14.22
CA PRO A 258 12.38 -5.88 -13.28
C PRO A 258 12.22 -7.36 -13.63
N TRP A 259 12.38 -8.23 -12.65
CA TRP A 259 12.35 -9.69 -12.90
C TRP A 259 10.97 -10.29 -12.76
N HIS A 260 9.99 -9.59 -12.19
CA HIS A 260 8.64 -10.13 -12.13
C HIS A 260 7.99 -10.13 -13.54
N PRO A 261 7.49 -11.28 -14.04
CA PRO A 261 7.04 -11.42 -15.42
C PRO A 261 5.94 -10.43 -15.83
N ALA A 262 5.07 -10.05 -14.91
CA ALA A 262 4.00 -9.08 -15.19
C ALA A 262 4.48 -7.63 -15.43
N TYR A 263 5.72 -7.30 -15.06
CA TYR A 263 6.24 -5.92 -15.10
C TYR A 263 7.48 -5.76 -15.95
N SER A 264 8.06 -6.87 -16.40
CA SER A 264 9.27 -6.83 -17.21
C SER A 264 8.91 -6.51 -18.66
N PRO A 265 9.66 -5.62 -19.33
CA PRO A 265 9.42 -5.27 -20.73
C PRO A 265 9.93 -6.34 -21.71
N CYS A 266 10.67 -7.34 -21.22
CA CYS A 266 11.27 -8.39 -22.04
C CYS A 266 10.55 -9.72 -21.85
N ALA A 267 10.58 -10.57 -22.89
CA ALA A 267 10.15 -11.95 -22.78
C ALA A 267 11.12 -12.74 -21.88
N PHE A 268 10.57 -13.65 -21.09
CA PHE A 268 11.33 -14.52 -20.19
C PHE A 268 11.50 -15.86 -20.88
N ASP A 269 12.71 -16.42 -20.80
CA ASP A 269 12.82 -17.86 -20.96
C ASP A 269 12.22 -18.57 -19.73
N GLN A 270 11.95 -19.87 -19.86
CA GLN A 270 11.29 -20.63 -18.79
C GLN A 270 12.09 -20.60 -17.48
N GLN A 271 13.42 -20.66 -17.55
CA GLN A 271 14.29 -20.67 -16.37
C GLN A 271 14.28 -19.33 -15.63
N GLN A 272 14.30 -18.22 -16.37
CA GLN A 272 14.17 -16.87 -15.83
C GLN A 272 12.80 -16.66 -15.20
N PHE A 273 11.75 -17.18 -15.84
CA PHE A 273 10.38 -17.09 -15.34
C PHE A 273 10.23 -17.82 -14.00
N ASP A 274 10.68 -19.07 -13.93
CA ASP A 274 10.68 -19.87 -12.70
C ASP A 274 11.52 -19.22 -11.60
N GLY A 275 12.72 -18.74 -11.94
CA GLY A 275 13.61 -18.05 -11.01
C GLY A 275 12.98 -16.79 -10.41
N ALA A 276 12.27 -16.01 -11.22
CA ALA A 276 11.55 -14.83 -10.78
C ALA A 276 10.37 -15.15 -9.85
N LEU A 277 9.54 -16.15 -10.19
CA LEU A 277 8.42 -16.56 -9.35
C LEU A 277 8.90 -17.17 -8.02
N LYS A 278 9.98 -17.95 -8.05
CA LYS A 278 10.64 -18.48 -6.86
C LYS A 278 11.12 -17.36 -5.94
N PHE A 279 11.80 -16.35 -6.50
CA PHE A 279 12.23 -15.18 -5.73
C PHE A 279 11.03 -14.44 -5.11
N ALA A 280 9.97 -14.19 -5.88
CA ALA A 280 8.77 -13.51 -5.40
C ALA A 280 8.09 -14.28 -4.25
N LEU A 281 8.03 -15.62 -4.30
CA LEU A 281 7.51 -16.46 -3.21
C LEU A 281 8.37 -16.38 -1.95
N ILE A 282 9.70 -16.41 -2.10
CA ILE A 282 10.62 -16.27 -0.97
C ILE A 282 10.47 -14.88 -0.33
N CYS A 283 10.40 -13.82 -1.13
CA CYS A 283 10.12 -12.47 -0.67
C CYS A 283 8.80 -12.42 0.12
N TYR A 284 7.73 -12.97 -0.45
CA TYR A 284 6.42 -13.03 0.20
C TYR A 284 6.49 -13.74 1.56
N ALA A 285 7.04 -14.95 1.61
CA ALA A 285 7.12 -15.75 2.83
C ALA A 285 7.93 -15.04 3.94
N ARG A 286 9.00 -14.33 3.56
CA ARG A 286 9.88 -13.62 4.50
C ARG A 286 9.26 -12.32 5.01
N ILE A 287 8.66 -11.52 4.13
CA ILE A 287 8.06 -10.23 4.48
C ILE A 287 6.78 -10.43 5.29
N MET A 288 5.92 -11.37 4.91
CA MET A 288 4.72 -11.74 5.68
C MET A 288 5.04 -12.49 6.98
N LYS A 289 6.33 -12.72 7.27
CA LYS A 289 6.81 -13.40 8.48
C LYS A 289 6.09 -14.74 8.70
N CYS A 290 5.82 -15.52 7.64
CA CYS A 290 5.07 -16.77 7.74
C CYS A 290 5.61 -17.65 8.87
N LEU A 291 4.73 -18.14 9.76
CA LEU A 291 5.08 -18.98 10.91
C LEU A 291 6.02 -18.31 11.94
N SER A 292 6.11 -16.97 11.95
CA SER A 292 6.81 -16.24 13.02
C SER A 292 5.88 -16.03 14.20
N ILE A 293 6.38 -16.30 15.40
CA ILE A 293 5.64 -16.13 16.64
C ILE A 293 6.43 -15.20 17.53
N THR A 294 5.79 -14.13 17.98
CA THR A 294 6.28 -13.27 19.05
C THR A 294 5.63 -13.73 20.35
N ILE A 295 6.44 -14.18 21.31
CA ILE A 295 5.94 -14.62 22.61
C ILE A 295 6.02 -13.43 23.56
N GLU A 296 4.88 -12.81 23.84
CA GLU A 296 4.79 -11.70 24.80
C GLU A 296 5.05 -12.15 26.24
N SER A 297 5.81 -11.34 26.99
CA SER A 297 6.12 -11.57 28.40
C SER A 297 4.98 -11.08 29.32
N ASP A 298 3.80 -11.67 29.19
CA ASP A 298 2.67 -11.30 30.05
C ASP A 298 2.66 -12.14 31.33
N GLU A 299 3.32 -11.65 32.39
CA GLU A 299 3.35 -12.32 33.70
C GLU A 299 2.12 -12.01 34.55
N LYS A 300 1.55 -10.80 34.43
CA LYS A 300 0.52 -10.27 35.35
C LYS A 300 -0.94 -10.39 34.87
N SER A 301 -1.20 -10.71 33.60
CA SER A 301 -2.56 -10.82 33.06
C SER A 301 -3.27 -12.13 33.45
N PRO A 302 -4.62 -12.16 33.59
CA PRO A 302 -5.38 -13.39 33.81
C PRO A 302 -5.49 -14.27 32.54
N MET A 303 -5.16 -13.71 31.38
CA MET A 303 -5.11 -14.37 30.08
C MET A 303 -3.66 -14.68 29.68
N ILE A 304 -3.41 -15.82 29.06
CA ILE A 304 -2.11 -16.28 28.59
C ILE A 304 -2.20 -16.66 27.09
N SER A 305 -1.20 -16.30 26.30
CA SER A 305 -1.21 -16.62 24.86
C SER A 305 -0.97 -18.10 24.58
N ILE A 306 -1.53 -18.62 23.48
CA ILE A 306 -1.31 -20.00 23.03
C ILE A 306 0.19 -20.32 22.88
N GLY A 307 0.97 -19.40 22.31
CA GLY A 307 2.42 -19.55 22.18
C GLY A 307 3.12 -19.73 23.52
N LYS A 308 2.71 -18.98 24.56
CA LYS A 308 3.29 -19.10 25.91
C LYS A 308 2.85 -20.38 26.63
N ILE A 309 1.59 -20.81 26.45
CA ILE A 309 1.12 -22.12 26.97
C ILE A 309 1.98 -23.25 26.38
N SER A 310 2.15 -23.27 25.06
CA SER A 310 2.97 -24.28 24.39
C SER A 310 4.43 -24.25 24.83
N LEU A 311 4.99 -23.05 25.09
CA LEU A 311 6.35 -22.90 25.60
C LEU A 311 6.49 -23.52 27.00
N ILE A 312 5.52 -23.26 27.89
CA ILE A 312 5.49 -23.84 29.24
C ILE A 312 5.35 -25.37 29.19
N ALA A 313 4.49 -25.88 28.30
CA ALA A 313 4.34 -27.31 28.10
C ALA A 313 5.65 -27.98 27.65
N ARG A 314 6.40 -27.32 26.75
CA ARG A 314 7.70 -27.81 26.27
C ARG A 314 8.78 -27.81 27.36
N THR A 315 8.83 -26.78 28.21
CA THR A 315 9.90 -26.65 29.22
C THR A 315 9.65 -27.49 30.47
N LYS A 316 8.39 -27.73 30.84
CA LYS A 316 8.03 -28.51 32.03
C LYS A 316 7.96 -30.02 31.81
N GLY A 317 8.03 -30.50 30.56
CA GLY A 317 8.10 -31.93 30.24
C GLY A 317 6.79 -32.71 30.41
N ASP A 318 5.92 -32.31 31.33
CA ASP A 318 4.63 -32.97 31.59
C ASP A 318 3.46 -32.20 30.95
N HIS A 319 2.93 -32.79 29.88
CA HIS A 319 1.67 -32.37 29.24
C HIS A 319 0.42 -32.67 30.11
N HIS A 320 0.58 -33.47 31.17
CA HIS A 320 -0.54 -33.98 31.98
C HIS A 320 -1.07 -32.99 33.02
N ASP A 321 -0.25 -32.05 33.51
CA ASP A 321 -0.65 -31.07 34.52
C ASP A 321 -1.32 -29.81 33.95
N LEU A 322 -1.32 -29.68 32.61
CA LEU A 322 -1.91 -28.56 31.89
C LEU A 322 -3.30 -28.97 31.35
N LEU A 323 -4.37 -28.37 31.88
CA LEU A 323 -5.78 -28.59 31.47
C LEU A 323 -6.11 -28.08 30.04
N TYR A 324 -5.12 -27.94 29.16
CA TYR A 324 -5.30 -27.40 27.81
C TYR A 324 -5.32 -28.52 26.77
N ALA A 325 -6.03 -28.31 25.67
CA ALA A 325 -6.09 -29.28 24.58
C ALA A 325 -4.69 -29.53 23.97
N PRO A 326 -4.39 -30.76 23.49
CA PRO A 326 -3.08 -31.10 22.91
C PRO A 326 -2.63 -30.19 21.76
N VAL A 327 -3.57 -29.72 20.93
CA VAL A 327 -3.29 -28.82 19.81
C VAL A 327 -2.71 -27.47 20.29
N ILE A 328 -3.12 -27.00 21.46
CA ILE A 328 -2.60 -25.78 22.10
C ILE A 328 -1.20 -26.05 22.68
N MET A 329 -1.03 -27.18 23.36
CA MET A 329 0.26 -27.55 23.98
C MET A 329 1.35 -27.81 22.94
N LEU A 330 1.01 -28.41 21.80
CA LEU A 330 1.94 -28.76 20.72
C LEU A 330 2.10 -27.66 19.67
N PHE A 331 1.47 -26.50 19.85
CA PHE A 331 1.47 -25.42 18.87
C PHE A 331 2.87 -24.99 18.42
N LEU A 332 3.79 -24.68 19.35
CA LEU A 332 5.17 -24.28 19.02
C LEU A 332 5.96 -25.38 18.30
N PRO A 333 6.01 -26.63 18.80
CA PRO A 333 6.61 -27.74 18.07
C PRO A 333 6.10 -27.89 16.63
N ILE A 334 4.78 -27.77 16.43
CA ILE A 334 4.16 -27.84 15.11
C ILE A 334 4.68 -26.70 14.22
N VAL A 335 4.70 -25.47 14.73
CA VAL A 335 5.17 -24.30 13.98
C VAL A 335 6.65 -24.42 13.63
N GLU A 336 7.50 -24.91 14.53
CA GLU A 336 8.91 -25.17 14.25
C GLU A 336 9.11 -26.20 13.14
N TYR A 337 8.33 -27.29 13.16
CA TYR A 337 8.38 -28.31 12.12
C TYR A 337 7.93 -27.75 10.76
N MET A 338 6.80 -27.02 10.75
CA MET A 338 6.30 -26.37 9.54
C MET A 338 7.28 -25.32 8.99
N LYS A 339 8.01 -24.61 9.85
CA LYS A 339 9.03 -23.64 9.43
C LYS A 339 10.23 -24.33 8.78
N LYS A 340 10.66 -25.49 9.30
CA LYS A 340 11.70 -26.32 8.66
C LYS A 340 11.25 -26.81 7.30
N TRP A 341 10.02 -27.34 7.22
CA TRP A 341 9.40 -27.76 5.97
C TRP A 341 9.34 -26.61 4.96
N LEU A 342 8.84 -25.44 5.34
CA LEU A 342 8.71 -24.28 4.46
C LEU A 342 10.07 -23.86 3.88
N ASN A 343 11.12 -23.85 4.71
CA ASN A 343 12.47 -23.51 4.22
C ASN A 343 13.00 -24.55 3.24
N ALA A 344 12.75 -25.84 3.47
CA ALA A 344 13.13 -26.91 2.54
C ALA A 344 12.36 -26.82 1.23
N TYR A 345 11.04 -26.60 1.31
CA TYR A 345 10.18 -26.41 0.15
C TYR A 345 10.59 -25.20 -0.69
N LEU A 346 10.82 -24.04 -0.07
CA LEU A 346 11.27 -22.83 -0.77
C LEU A 346 12.65 -22.99 -1.42
N ALA A 347 13.51 -23.87 -0.90
CA ALA A 347 14.78 -24.20 -1.54
C ALA A 347 14.59 -25.08 -2.78
N GLN A 348 13.62 -25.99 -2.76
CA GLN A 348 13.36 -27.00 -3.79
C GLN A 348 12.14 -26.71 -4.67
N VAL A 349 11.64 -25.46 -4.67
CA VAL A 349 10.48 -25.03 -5.47
C VAL A 349 10.54 -25.61 -6.88
N PRO A 350 9.43 -26.20 -7.39
CA PRO A 350 9.41 -26.89 -8.67
C PRO A 350 10.01 -26.06 -9.81
N LYS A 351 10.70 -26.76 -10.71
CA LYS A 351 11.05 -26.24 -12.04
C LYS A 351 9.77 -26.33 -12.88
N ASP A 352 9.48 -25.33 -13.70
CA ASP A 352 8.23 -25.17 -14.48
C ASP A 352 7.01 -24.65 -13.68
N MET A 353 7.21 -23.61 -12.87
CA MET A 353 6.12 -22.99 -12.12
C MET A 353 5.27 -22.09 -13.03
N SER A 354 3.96 -22.33 -13.08
CA SER A 354 3.04 -21.38 -13.74
C SER A 354 2.70 -20.19 -12.83
N TYR A 355 2.24 -19.08 -13.43
CA TYR A 355 1.73 -17.94 -12.65
C TYR A 355 0.52 -18.33 -11.76
N LYS A 356 -0.27 -19.31 -12.19
CA LYS A 356 -1.40 -19.84 -11.42
C LYS A 356 -0.92 -20.58 -10.17
N ASP A 357 0.17 -21.34 -10.30
CA ASP A 357 0.81 -22.02 -9.17
C ASP A 357 1.38 -21.02 -8.17
N TYR A 358 2.04 -19.97 -8.66
CA TYR A 358 2.51 -18.87 -7.84
C TYR A 358 1.38 -18.22 -7.00
N ILE A 359 0.24 -17.88 -7.62
CA ILE A 359 -0.92 -17.31 -6.91
C ILE A 359 -1.42 -18.29 -5.84
N ARG A 360 -1.58 -19.56 -6.20
CA ARG A 360 -2.06 -20.62 -5.29
C ARG A 360 -1.12 -20.79 -4.09
N LEU A 361 0.19 -20.81 -4.32
CA LEU A 361 1.19 -20.91 -3.26
C LEU A 361 1.15 -19.70 -2.33
N ARG A 362 0.97 -18.47 -2.85
CA ARG A 362 0.77 -17.28 -1.99
C ARG A 362 -0.45 -17.41 -1.09
N MET A 363 -1.56 -17.93 -1.59
CA MET A 363 -2.76 -18.18 -0.78
C MET A 363 -2.50 -19.21 0.34
N GLY A 364 -1.71 -20.25 0.05
CA GLY A 364 -1.28 -21.22 1.07
C GLY A 364 -0.34 -20.63 2.11
N LEU A 365 0.60 -19.78 1.69
CA LEU A 365 1.49 -19.04 2.60
C LEU A 365 0.72 -18.08 3.51
N LEU A 366 -0.35 -17.45 3.01
CA LEU A 366 -1.26 -16.65 3.83
C LEU A 366 -1.88 -17.50 4.96
N ALA A 367 -2.31 -18.73 4.65
CA ALA A 367 -2.85 -19.64 5.66
C ALA A 367 -1.81 -20.00 6.74
N LEU A 368 -0.53 -20.14 6.38
CA LEU A 368 0.56 -20.31 7.34
C LEU A 368 0.76 -19.09 8.23
N THR A 369 0.68 -17.88 7.67
CA THR A 369 0.71 -16.63 8.44
C THR A 369 -0.44 -16.58 9.43
N SER A 370 -1.67 -16.81 8.98
CA SER A 370 -2.85 -16.82 9.84
C SER A 370 -2.78 -17.88 10.95
N PHE A 371 -2.15 -19.04 10.69
CA PHE A 371 -1.89 -20.06 11.71
C PHE A 371 -0.86 -19.61 12.74
N GLY A 372 0.25 -19.00 12.31
CA GLY A 372 1.26 -18.43 13.21
C GLY A 372 0.67 -17.35 14.14
N GLU A 373 -0.21 -16.50 13.61
CA GLU A 373 -0.93 -15.46 14.36
C GLU A 373 -1.83 -16.04 15.48
N GLN A 374 -2.28 -17.29 15.36
CA GLN A 374 -3.01 -17.96 16.46
C GLN A 374 -2.16 -18.05 17.73
N GLY A 375 -0.84 -18.01 17.62
CA GLY A 375 0.07 -17.98 18.78
C GLY A 375 -0.16 -16.79 19.71
N LYS A 376 -0.69 -15.67 19.20
CA LYS A 376 -0.99 -14.45 19.96
C LYS A 376 -2.34 -14.49 20.67
N VAL A 377 -3.25 -15.38 20.25
CA VAL A 377 -4.59 -15.51 20.85
C VAL A 377 -4.46 -15.83 22.34
N LYS A 378 -5.13 -15.04 23.18
CA LYS A 378 -5.06 -15.16 24.64
C LYS A 378 -6.23 -16.01 25.18
N VAL A 379 -5.92 -16.94 26.07
CA VAL A 379 -6.84 -17.90 26.71
C VAL A 379 -6.71 -17.77 28.24
N PRO A 380 -7.77 -17.95 29.05
CA PRO A 380 -7.68 -17.84 30.50
C PRO A 380 -6.69 -18.83 31.12
N LYS A 381 -5.89 -18.37 32.11
CA LYS A 381 -4.87 -19.17 32.84
C LYS A 381 -5.44 -20.34 33.67
N LYS A 382 -6.73 -20.30 34.03
CA LYS A 382 -7.42 -21.38 34.74
C LYS A 382 -8.64 -21.81 33.93
N TYR A 383 -8.57 -23.01 33.36
CA TYR A 383 -9.75 -23.70 32.86
C TYR A 383 -10.55 -24.19 34.08
N SER A 384 -11.52 -23.40 34.53
CA SER A 384 -12.46 -23.81 35.58
C SER A 384 -13.71 -24.36 34.91
N GLU A 385 -13.94 -25.67 35.06
CA GLU A 385 -15.16 -26.38 34.64
C GLU A 385 -16.44 -25.76 35.23
N LYS A 386 -16.34 -24.88 36.25
CA LYS A 386 -17.50 -24.19 36.85
C LYS A 386 -18.03 -22.99 36.05
N SER A 387 -17.42 -22.63 34.91
CA SER A 387 -17.87 -21.50 34.07
C SER A 387 -18.69 -21.91 32.84
N ALA A 388 -19.26 -23.11 32.85
CA ALA A 388 -20.11 -23.65 31.77
C ALA A 388 -21.54 -23.08 31.75
N HIS A 389 -21.93 -22.24 32.72
CA HIS A 389 -23.33 -21.81 32.92
C HIS A 389 -23.62 -20.34 32.59
N SER A 390 -22.68 -19.58 32.02
CA SER A 390 -22.94 -18.23 31.51
C SER A 390 -22.95 -18.27 29.98
N GLY A 391 -24.13 -18.23 29.38
CA GLY A 391 -24.42 -18.34 27.95
C GLY A 391 -23.92 -17.17 27.09
N GLU A 392 -22.64 -16.84 27.17
CA GLU A 392 -21.94 -16.06 26.15
C GLU A 392 -21.24 -17.02 25.19
N ARG A 393 -21.40 -16.80 23.88
CA ARG A 393 -20.80 -17.60 22.81
C ARG A 393 -19.26 -17.57 22.92
N LYS A 394 -18.68 -18.43 23.77
CA LYS A 394 -17.25 -18.71 23.82
C LYS A 394 -16.88 -19.40 22.51
N ILE A 395 -16.27 -18.66 21.60
CA ILE A 395 -15.58 -19.25 20.44
C ILE A 395 -14.60 -20.28 21.02
N ASP A 396 -14.81 -21.55 20.71
CA ASP A 396 -13.91 -22.61 21.15
C ASP A 396 -12.58 -22.43 20.40
N VAL A 397 -11.64 -21.74 21.04
CA VAL A 397 -10.30 -21.45 20.53
C VAL A 397 -9.63 -22.73 20.01
N THR A 398 -9.96 -23.89 20.59
CA THR A 398 -9.49 -25.20 20.14
C THR A 398 -10.03 -25.56 18.75
N GLN A 399 -11.32 -25.31 18.48
CA GLN A 399 -11.93 -25.55 17.17
C GLN A 399 -11.36 -24.62 16.11
N VAL A 400 -11.17 -23.35 16.45
CA VAL A 400 -10.54 -22.37 15.55
C VAL A 400 -9.11 -22.79 15.21
N LEU A 401 -8.31 -23.15 16.22
CA LEU A 401 -6.94 -23.60 16.02
C LEU A 401 -6.88 -24.89 15.19
N LYS A 402 -7.79 -25.84 15.42
CA LYS A 402 -7.92 -27.07 14.63
C LYS A 402 -8.27 -26.77 13.18
N MET A 403 -9.20 -25.84 12.91
CA MET A 403 -9.55 -25.41 11.57
C MET A 403 -8.34 -24.80 10.84
N HIS A 404 -7.57 -23.94 11.49
CA HIS A 404 -6.34 -23.39 10.90
C HIS A 404 -5.31 -24.49 10.64
N TYR A 405 -5.12 -25.42 11.57
CA TYR A 405 -4.22 -26.56 11.40
C TYR A 405 -4.62 -27.44 10.20
N GLU A 406 -5.91 -27.77 10.05
CA GLU A 406 -6.43 -28.55 8.90
C GLU A 406 -6.18 -27.85 7.56
N ARG A 407 -6.36 -26.52 7.50
CA ARG A 407 -6.04 -25.73 6.30
C ARG A 407 -4.56 -25.80 5.94
N VAL A 408 -3.69 -25.72 6.95
CA VAL A 408 -2.24 -25.83 6.75
C VAL A 408 -1.85 -27.24 6.29
N ILE A 409 -2.38 -28.29 6.91
CA ILE A 409 -2.10 -29.67 6.51
C ILE A 409 -2.54 -29.93 5.07
N LYS A 410 -3.73 -29.45 4.68
CA LYS A 410 -4.21 -29.57 3.30
C LYS A 410 -3.25 -28.90 2.31
N PHE A 411 -2.71 -27.73 2.66
CA PHE A 411 -1.71 -27.05 1.84
C PHE A 411 -0.38 -27.82 1.75
N ILE A 412 0.11 -28.37 2.88
CA ILE A 412 1.34 -29.18 2.91
C ILE A 412 1.16 -30.47 2.11
N GLN A 413 0.01 -31.13 2.19
CA GLN A 413 -0.26 -32.36 1.42
C GLN A 413 -0.22 -32.08 -0.08
N GLN A 414 -0.91 -31.03 -0.54
CA GLN A 414 -0.90 -30.62 -1.95
C GLN A 414 0.51 -30.39 -2.48
N THR A 415 1.33 -29.65 -1.73
CA THR A 415 2.71 -29.33 -2.11
C THR A 415 3.66 -30.54 -2.05
N ILE A 416 3.39 -31.54 -1.20
CA ILE A 416 4.15 -32.80 -1.18
C ILE A 416 3.79 -33.68 -2.37
N ASP A 417 2.50 -33.78 -2.71
CA ASP A 417 2.05 -34.60 -3.84
C ASP A 417 2.65 -34.07 -5.15
N GLU A 418 2.78 -32.74 -5.29
CA GLU A 418 3.45 -32.07 -6.41
C GLU A 418 4.98 -32.26 -6.46
N SER A 419 5.62 -32.62 -5.34
CA SER A 419 7.07 -32.87 -5.28
C SER A 419 7.47 -34.31 -5.59
N LYS A 420 6.48 -35.20 -5.73
CA LYS A 420 6.67 -36.63 -6.04
C LYS A 420 6.50 -36.94 -7.53
N GLU A 421 5.89 -36.03 -8.28
CA GLU A 421 5.90 -35.98 -9.75
C GLU A 421 7.19 -35.28 -10.21
#